data_AF-A0A2H0E1P7-F1
#
_entry.id   AF-A0A2H0E1P7-F1
#
_cell.length_a   1.000
_cell.length_b   1.000
_cell.length_c   1.000
_cell.angle_alpha   90.00
_cell.angle_beta   90.00
_cell.angle_gamma   90.00
#
_symmetry.space_group_name_H-M   'P 1'
#
loop_
_entity.id
_entity.type
_entity.pdbx_description
1 polymer ?
#
loop_
_entity_poly.entity_id
_entity_poly.type
_entity_poly.pdbx_seq_one_letter_code
_entity_poly.pdbx_strand_id
1 'polypeptide(L)'
;MIYIFHGDNQVASRRAIPKGTRHYDLAEITPEKLEQITAGNELFRLNQDVYLWAGKKLPAAQLKKFPGAQVREFTVPKILWRFLSGRKLADLEATLKTEPIELVWYLLHRQASKKGETGLLKKMFAIELAVKSGKTGVPLRTHLELLLT
;
A
#
# COMPACT_ATOMS: atom_id res chain seq x y z
N MET A 1 -6.82 21.00 -7.88
CA MET A 1 -7.01 19.86 -8.82
C MET A 1 -7.27 18.59 -8.01
N ILE A 2 -8.05 17.61 -8.49
CA ILE A 2 -8.23 16.32 -7.79
C ILE A 2 -7.21 15.30 -8.29
N TYR A 3 -6.52 14.62 -7.38
CA TYR A 3 -5.60 13.52 -7.68
C TYR A 3 -6.06 12.24 -6.99
N ILE A 4 -6.06 11.12 -7.72
CA ILE A 4 -6.49 9.82 -7.20
C ILE A 4 -5.31 8.86 -7.27
N PHE A 5 -4.88 8.37 -6.11
CA PHE A 5 -3.81 7.39 -5.95
C PHE A 5 -4.41 6.04 -5.60
N HIS A 6 -4.25 5.06 -6.49
CA HIS A 6 -4.86 3.74 -6.32
C HIS A 6 -3.95 2.62 -6.85
N GLY A 7 -4.31 1.37 -6.55
CA GLY A 7 -3.58 0.21 -7.07
C GLY A 7 -3.28 -0.84 -6.01
N ASP A 8 -2.65 -1.91 -6.44
CA ASP A 8 -2.32 -3.05 -5.58
C ASP A 8 -1.02 -2.83 -4.78
N ASN A 9 -0.15 -1.92 -5.22
CA ASN A 9 1.02 -1.49 -4.46
C ASN A 9 0.66 -0.33 -3.52
N GLN A 10 0.05 -0.67 -2.38
CA GLN A 10 -0.43 0.30 -1.39
C GLN A 10 0.70 1.19 -0.86
N VAL A 11 1.89 0.63 -0.61
CA VAL A 11 3.04 1.37 -0.08
C VAL A 11 3.50 2.44 -1.07
N ALA A 12 3.69 2.07 -2.35
CA ALA A 12 4.07 3.03 -3.39
C ALA A 12 2.98 4.10 -3.60
N SER A 13 1.71 3.69 -3.65
CA SER A 13 0.58 4.62 -3.82
C SER A 13 0.50 5.66 -2.70
N ARG A 14 0.77 5.24 -1.45
CA ARG A 14 0.78 6.11 -0.27
C ARG A 14 1.99 7.05 -0.27
N ARG A 15 3.18 6.54 -0.62
CA ARG A 15 4.43 7.32 -0.67
C ARG A 15 4.45 8.36 -1.79
N ALA A 16 3.69 8.15 -2.86
CA ALA A 16 3.60 9.09 -3.97
C ALA A 16 2.75 10.34 -3.66
N ILE A 17 2.00 10.33 -2.55
CA ILE A 17 1.30 11.52 -2.04
C ILE A 17 2.34 12.50 -1.51
N PRO A 18 2.30 13.79 -1.91
CA PRO A 18 3.27 14.78 -1.44
C PRO A 18 3.32 14.88 0.09
N LYS A 19 4.54 14.91 0.64
CA LYS A 19 4.73 15.02 2.09
C LYS A 19 4.19 16.35 2.60
N GLY A 20 3.60 16.33 3.80
CA GLY A 20 3.01 17.52 4.42
C GLY A 20 1.65 17.94 3.84
N THR A 21 1.14 17.24 2.82
CA THR A 21 -0.21 17.47 2.30
C THR A 21 -1.26 16.63 3.01
N ARG A 22 -2.44 17.22 3.19
CA ARG A 22 -3.62 16.49 3.63
C ARG A 22 -4.12 15.64 2.48
N HIS A 23 -4.37 14.36 2.76
CA HIS A 23 -5.04 13.45 1.84
C HIS A 23 -6.21 12.79 2.55
N TYR A 24 -7.14 12.26 1.77
CA TYR A 24 -8.37 11.66 2.25
C TYR A 24 -8.49 10.22 1.75
N ASP A 25 -8.98 9.33 2.62
CA ASP A 25 -9.32 7.98 2.18
C ASP A 25 -10.58 8.05 1.32
N LEU A 26 -10.49 7.55 0.09
CA LEU A 26 -11.59 7.54 -0.86
C LEU A 26 -12.79 6.75 -0.33
N ALA A 27 -12.58 5.74 0.52
CA ALA A 27 -13.65 4.96 1.12
C ALA A 27 -14.52 5.78 2.09
N GLU A 28 -13.99 6.89 2.62
CA GLU A 28 -14.64 7.76 3.61
C GLU A 28 -15.14 9.07 3.00
N ILE A 29 -15.10 9.20 1.67
CA ILE A 29 -15.50 10.40 0.95
C ILE A 29 -16.91 10.22 0.40
N THR A 30 -17.83 11.02 0.93
CA THR A 30 -19.17 11.23 0.36
C THR A 30 -19.15 12.41 -0.62
N PRO A 31 -20.12 12.52 -1.53
CA PRO A 31 -20.24 13.67 -2.42
C PRO A 31 -20.25 15.01 -1.69
N GLU A 32 -20.99 15.10 -0.58
CA GLU A 32 -21.15 16.34 0.21
C GLU A 32 -19.82 16.74 0.88
N LYS A 33 -19.08 15.75 1.41
CA LYS A 33 -17.76 15.97 2.00
C LYS A 33 -16.75 16.38 0.94
N LEU A 34 -16.83 15.80 -0.26
CA LEU A 34 -15.98 16.20 -1.38
C LEU A 34 -16.27 17.65 -1.79
N GLU A 35 -17.54 18.02 -1.92
CA GLU A 35 -17.97 19.39 -2.20
C GLU A 35 -17.42 20.37 -1.16
N GLN A 36 -17.55 20.07 0.13
CA GLN A 36 -16.98 20.89 1.21
C GLN A 36 -15.45 21.04 1.10
N ILE A 37 -14.74 19.96 0.80
CA ILE A 37 -13.28 19.98 0.63
C ILE A 37 -12.90 20.85 -0.58
N THR A 38 -13.64 20.71 -1.69
CA THR A 38 -13.37 21.45 -2.93
C THR A 38 -13.81 22.91 -2.89
N ALA A 39 -14.88 23.23 -2.16
CA ALA A 39 -15.35 24.60 -1.93
C ALA A 39 -14.36 25.40 -1.05
N GLY A 40 -13.54 24.69 -0.27
CA GLY A 40 -12.51 25.26 0.58
C GLY A 40 -13.07 25.97 1.81
N ASN A 41 -12.17 26.34 2.72
CA ASN A 41 -12.48 27.26 3.82
C ASN A 41 -12.09 28.67 3.34
N GLU A 42 -12.96 29.68 3.50
CA GLU A 42 -12.77 31.02 2.92
C GLU A 42 -11.46 31.70 3.35
N LEU A 43 -10.88 31.29 4.48
CA LEU A 43 -9.61 31.77 5.01
C LEU A 43 -8.35 31.16 4.34
N PHE A 44 -8.47 30.06 3.58
CA PHE A 44 -7.33 29.32 3.00
C PHE A 44 -7.49 29.06 1.49
N ARG A 45 -8.05 30.03 0.75
CA ARG A 45 -8.44 29.98 -0.68
C ARG A 45 -7.32 29.76 -1.72
N LEU A 46 -6.11 29.35 -1.35
CA LEU A 46 -5.07 29.07 -2.33
C LEU A 46 -5.12 27.61 -2.80
N ASN A 47 -5.70 27.39 -3.97
CA ASN A 47 -5.47 26.25 -4.89
C ASN A 47 -5.12 24.93 -4.17
N GLN A 48 -6.02 24.42 -3.32
CA GLN A 48 -5.75 23.16 -2.65
C GLN A 48 -6.00 22.00 -3.61
N ASP A 49 -4.90 21.39 -4.03
CA ASP A 49 -4.94 20.08 -4.63
C ASP A 49 -5.53 19.07 -3.65
N VAL A 50 -6.54 18.34 -4.10
CA VAL A 50 -7.24 17.33 -3.31
C VAL A 50 -6.63 15.97 -3.61
N TYR A 51 -5.95 15.40 -2.63
CA TYR A 51 -5.30 14.10 -2.74
C TYR A 51 -6.23 13.02 -2.16
N LEU A 52 -6.72 12.13 -3.01
CA LEU A 52 -7.55 10.99 -2.62
C LEU A 52 -6.73 9.70 -2.73
N TRP A 53 -6.76 8.88 -1.68
CA TRP A 53 -6.09 7.59 -1.63
C TRP A 53 -7.10 6.47 -1.49
N ALA A 54 -7.05 5.47 -2.36
CA ALA A 54 -8.06 4.42 -2.41
C ALA A 54 -7.69 3.13 -1.67
N GLY A 55 -6.42 2.94 -1.30
CA GLY A 55 -5.92 1.72 -0.65
C GLY A 55 -6.10 0.42 -1.45
N LYS A 56 -6.65 0.46 -2.66
CA LYS A 56 -6.91 -0.69 -3.54
C LYS A 56 -6.92 -0.25 -4.99
N LYS A 57 -6.89 -1.21 -5.91
CA LYS A 57 -7.17 -0.94 -7.33
C LYS A 57 -8.63 -0.53 -7.52
N LEU A 58 -8.86 0.60 -8.18
CA LEU A 58 -10.19 1.08 -8.52
C LEU A 58 -10.61 0.57 -9.90
N PRO A 59 -11.86 0.11 -10.07
CA PRO A 59 -12.43 -0.18 -11.38
C PRO A 59 -12.73 1.14 -12.14
N ALA A 60 -12.71 1.07 -13.47
CA ALA A 60 -12.98 2.22 -14.34
C ALA A 60 -14.33 2.92 -14.02
N ALA A 61 -15.35 2.16 -13.61
CA ALA A 61 -16.65 2.71 -13.22
C ALA A 61 -16.58 3.65 -11.99
N GLN A 62 -15.66 3.40 -11.05
CA GLN A 62 -15.46 4.28 -9.90
C GLN A 62 -14.66 5.53 -10.29
N LEU A 63 -13.66 5.39 -11.17
CA LEU A 63 -12.88 6.52 -11.67
C LEU A 63 -13.73 7.51 -12.47
N LYS A 64 -14.74 7.01 -13.21
CA LYS A 64 -15.70 7.85 -13.95
C LYS A 64 -16.49 8.81 -13.06
N LYS A 65 -16.59 8.55 -11.76
CA LYS A 65 -17.26 9.45 -10.80
C LYS A 65 -16.47 10.74 -10.53
N PHE A 66 -15.20 10.79 -10.93
CA PHE A 66 -14.29 11.91 -10.71
C PHE A 66 -13.79 12.45 -12.06
N PRO A 67 -14.67 13.08 -12.87
CA PRO A 67 -14.28 13.64 -14.15
C PRO A 67 -13.19 14.70 -13.96
N GLY A 68 -12.14 14.64 -14.77
CA GLY A 68 -11.01 15.59 -14.70
C GLY A 68 -9.99 15.31 -13.59
N ALA A 69 -10.17 14.27 -12.77
CA ALA A 69 -9.17 13.88 -11.78
C ALA A 69 -7.91 13.30 -12.44
N GLN A 70 -6.73 13.65 -11.91
CA GLN A 70 -5.47 13.02 -12.30
C GLN A 70 -5.32 11.68 -11.59
N VAL A 71 -5.46 10.59 -12.33
CA VAL A 71 -5.39 9.23 -11.80
C VAL A 71 -3.97 8.68 -11.90
N ARG A 72 -3.45 8.15 -10.79
CA ARG A 72 -2.17 7.43 -10.74
C ARG A 72 -2.41 6.01 -10.21
N GLU A 73 -2.19 5.02 -11.08
CA GLU A 73 -2.26 3.60 -10.74
C GLU A 73 -0.87 3.07 -10.35
N PHE A 74 -0.80 2.37 -9.22
CA PHE A 74 0.41 1.74 -8.69
C PHE A 74 0.24 0.22 -8.68
N THR A 75 0.78 -0.44 -9.70
CA THR A 75 0.71 -1.90 -9.82
C THR A 75 1.85 -2.57 -9.07
N VAL A 76 1.61 -3.80 -8.60
CA VAL A 76 2.66 -4.64 -8.01
C VAL A 76 3.52 -5.23 -9.13
N PRO A 77 4.86 -5.14 -9.05
CA PRO A 77 5.75 -5.71 -10.06
C PRO A 77 5.58 -7.23 -10.22
N LYS A 78 5.74 -7.73 -11.46
CA LYS A 78 5.68 -9.17 -11.77
C LYS A 78 6.67 -10.01 -10.95
N ILE A 79 7.85 -9.46 -10.66
CA ILE A 79 8.88 -10.13 -9.85
C ILE A 79 8.37 -10.46 -8.45
N LEU A 80 7.61 -9.55 -7.85
CA LEU A 80 7.04 -9.73 -6.53
C LEU A 80 5.94 -10.80 -6.54
N TRP A 81 5.11 -10.84 -7.59
CA TRP A 81 4.13 -11.94 -7.78
C TRP A 81 4.80 -13.30 -7.95
N ARG A 82 5.92 -13.36 -8.67
CA ARG A 82 6.72 -14.57 -8.81
C ARG A 82 7.24 -15.05 -7.46
N PHE A 83 7.81 -14.14 -6.66
CA PHE A 83 8.21 -14.45 -5.29
C PHE A 83 7.04 -14.94 -4.44
N LEU A 84 5.91 -14.24 -4.39
CA LEU A 84 4.76 -14.66 -3.59
C LEU A 84 4.25 -16.06 -3.99
N SER A 85 4.36 -16.42 -5.26
CA SER A 85 3.88 -17.70 -5.76
C SER A 85 4.83 -18.85 -5.45
N GLY A 86 6.14 -18.66 -5.66
CA GLY A 86 7.15 -19.71 -5.51
C GLY A 86 7.95 -19.70 -4.20
N ARG A 87 7.97 -18.56 -3.50
CA ARG A 87 8.67 -18.31 -2.23
C ARG A 87 10.15 -18.72 -2.23
N LYS A 88 10.79 -18.60 -3.39
CA LYS A 88 12.21 -18.92 -3.57
C LYS A 88 13.08 -17.75 -3.10
N LEU A 89 14.20 -18.06 -2.45
CA LEU A 89 15.15 -17.05 -1.96
C LEU A 89 15.67 -16.15 -3.09
N ALA A 90 16.01 -16.72 -4.24
CA ALA A 90 16.46 -15.96 -5.42
C ALA A 90 15.41 -14.93 -5.90
N ASP A 91 14.12 -15.26 -5.81
CA ASP A 91 13.05 -14.33 -6.18
C ASP A 91 12.84 -13.25 -5.12
N LEU A 92 13.07 -13.57 -3.84
CA LEU A 92 13.08 -12.59 -2.75
C LEU A 92 14.19 -11.56 -2.98
N GLU A 93 15.42 -12.00 -3.21
CA GLU A 93 16.56 -11.11 -3.44
C GLU A 93 16.33 -10.19 -4.64
N ALA A 94 15.81 -10.74 -5.74
CA ALA A 94 15.47 -9.94 -6.92
C ALA A 94 14.37 -8.90 -6.62
N THR A 95 13.37 -9.26 -5.80
CA THR A 95 12.30 -8.35 -5.39
C THR A 95 12.81 -7.21 -4.51
N LEU A 96 13.69 -7.53 -3.54
CA LEU A 96 14.22 -6.55 -2.58
C LEU A 96 15.18 -5.53 -3.21
N LYS A 97 15.65 -5.76 -4.45
CA LYS A 97 16.38 -4.74 -5.22
C LYS A 97 15.50 -3.57 -5.65
N THR A 98 14.20 -3.80 -5.82
CA THR A 98 13.28 -2.81 -6.40
C THR A 98 12.15 -2.42 -5.45
N GLU A 99 11.77 -3.30 -4.52
CA GLU A 99 10.63 -3.10 -3.64
C GLU A 99 11.02 -3.18 -2.16
N PRO A 100 10.36 -2.40 -1.29
CA PRO A 100 10.64 -2.40 0.14
C PRO A 100 10.18 -3.71 0.80
N ILE A 101 10.93 -4.17 1.80
CA ILE A 101 10.65 -5.41 2.54
C ILE A 101 9.25 -5.39 3.19
N GLU A 102 8.77 -4.23 3.63
CA GLU A 102 7.46 -4.08 4.25
C GLU A 102 6.32 -4.41 3.28
N LEU A 103 6.47 -4.06 1.99
CA LEU A 103 5.50 -4.41 0.96
C LEU A 103 5.50 -5.91 0.71
N VAL A 104 6.69 -6.51 0.61
CA VAL A 104 6.86 -7.96 0.43
C VAL A 104 6.21 -8.71 1.59
N TRP A 105 6.48 -8.28 2.82
CA TRP A 105 5.91 -8.85 4.05
C TRP A 105 4.39 -8.74 4.08
N TYR A 106 3.85 -7.55 3.82
CA TYR A 106 2.41 -7.30 3.79
C TYR A 106 1.70 -8.19 2.77
N LEU A 107 2.23 -8.29 1.55
CA LEU A 107 1.61 -9.09 0.49
C LEU A 107 1.73 -10.59 0.75
N LEU A 108 2.84 -11.05 1.36
CA LEU A 108 2.99 -12.43 1.80
C LEU A 108 1.95 -12.78 2.87
N HIS A 109 1.75 -11.92 3.87
CA HIS A 109 0.75 -12.11 4.91
C HIS A 109 -0.66 -12.20 4.31
N ARG A 110 -1.00 -11.28 3.41
CA ARG A 110 -2.30 -11.26 2.71
C ARG A 110 -2.53 -12.54 1.90
N GLN A 111 -1.52 -13.03 1.19
CA GLN A 111 -1.63 -14.24 0.39
C GLN A 111 -1.73 -15.49 1.27
N ALA A 112 -0.94 -15.60 2.33
CA ALA A 112 -1.00 -16.69 3.31
C ALA A 112 -2.38 -16.75 3.98
N SER A 113 -2.96 -15.60 4.33
CA SER A 113 -4.32 -15.49 4.83
C SER A 113 -5.35 -15.97 3.82
N LYS A 114 -5.27 -15.54 2.56
CA LYS A 114 -6.16 -15.98 1.48
C LYS A 114 -6.07 -17.50 1.24
N LYS A 115 -4.90 -18.09 1.43
CA LYS A 115 -4.65 -19.53 1.27
C LYS A 115 -4.94 -20.36 2.52
N GLY A 116 -5.30 -19.73 3.65
CA GLY A 116 -5.56 -20.44 4.91
C GLY A 116 -4.30 -21.04 5.57
N GLU A 117 -3.11 -20.50 5.28
CA GLU A 117 -1.82 -21.01 5.78
C GLU A 117 -1.57 -20.57 7.23
N THR A 118 -2.39 -21.05 8.16
CA THR A 118 -2.39 -20.61 9.57
C THR A 118 -1.05 -20.80 10.28
N GLY A 119 -0.30 -21.86 9.96
CA GLY A 119 1.04 -22.08 10.51
C GLY A 119 2.05 -21.00 10.10
N LEU A 120 2.02 -20.59 8.83
CA LEU A 120 2.87 -19.50 8.33
C LEU A 120 2.46 -18.17 8.97
N LEU A 121 1.16 -17.88 9.02
CA LEU A 121 0.65 -16.65 9.64
C LEU A 121 1.10 -16.52 11.10
N LYS A 122 1.02 -17.60 11.89
CA LYS A 122 1.50 -17.60 13.29
C LYS A 122 2.98 -17.23 13.39
N LYS A 123 3.83 -17.82 12.53
CA LYS A 123 5.27 -17.50 12.48
C LYS A 123 5.50 -16.03 12.10
N MET A 124 4.78 -15.54 11.08
CA MET A 124 4.85 -14.14 10.66
C MET A 124 4.42 -13.18 11.77
N PHE A 125 3.32 -13.46 12.48
CA PHE A 125 2.90 -12.63 13.61
C PHE A 125 3.96 -12.57 14.72
N ALA A 126 4.58 -13.71 15.05
CA ALA A 126 5.63 -13.75 16.07
C ALA A 126 6.85 -12.91 15.66
N ILE A 127 7.28 -13.01 14.39
CA ILE A 127 8.37 -12.19 13.83
C ILE A 127 8.01 -10.71 13.88
N GLU A 128 6.82 -10.34 13.42
CA GLU A 128 6.38 -8.95 13.35
C GLU A 128 6.31 -8.32 14.75
N LEU A 129 5.80 -9.08 15.74
CA LEU A 129 5.80 -8.66 17.14
C LEU A 129 7.22 -8.47 17.66
N ALA A 130 8.14 -9.41 17.38
CA ALA A 130 9.53 -9.32 17.83
C ALA A 130 10.24 -8.09 17.24
N VAL A 131 10.08 -7.85 15.94
CA VAL A 131 10.67 -6.70 15.23
C VAL A 131 10.10 -5.38 15.75
N LYS A 132 8.77 -5.26 15.85
CA LYS A 132 8.12 -4.02 16.30
C LYS A 132 8.38 -3.69 17.78
N SER A 133 8.54 -4.72 18.62
CA SER A 133 8.84 -4.53 20.04
C SER A 133 10.33 -4.32 20.32
N GLY A 134 11.21 -4.38 19.30
CA GLY A 134 12.65 -4.28 19.49
C GLY A 134 13.26 -5.47 20.26
N LYS A 135 12.50 -6.56 20.46
CA LYS A 135 12.97 -7.78 21.15
C LYS A 135 14.02 -8.55 20.34
N THR A 136 14.18 -8.21 19.08
CA THR A 136 15.19 -8.78 18.19
C THR A 136 16.03 -7.66 17.59
N GLY A 137 17.36 -7.81 17.63
CA GLY A 137 18.29 -6.93 16.90
C GLY A 137 18.40 -7.29 15.41
N VAL A 138 17.66 -8.31 14.95
CA VAL A 138 17.70 -8.81 13.58
C VAL A 138 16.63 -8.11 12.74
N PRO A 139 16.97 -7.55 11.57
CA PRO A 139 16.01 -6.84 10.73
C PRO A 139 14.98 -7.80 10.12
N LEU A 140 13.81 -7.27 9.76
CA LEU A 140 12.70 -8.03 9.16
C LEU A 140 13.13 -8.84 7.92
N ARG A 141 14.06 -8.30 7.14
CA ARG A 141 14.62 -8.98 5.97
C ARG A 141 15.24 -10.33 6.34
N THR A 142 16.12 -10.35 7.33
CA THR A 142 16.81 -11.58 7.76
C THR A 142 15.82 -12.58 8.36
N HIS A 143 14.82 -12.11 9.11
CA HIS A 143 13.74 -12.98 9.57
C HIS A 143 12.95 -13.60 8.42
N LEU A 144 12.68 -12.84 7.36
CA LEU A 144 12.00 -13.38 6.17
C LEU A 144 12.89 -14.39 5.44
N GLU A 145 14.19 -14.14 5.30
CA GLU A 145 15.14 -15.10 4.71
C GLU A 145 15.15 -16.42 5.49
N LEU A 146 15.21 -16.37 6.82
CA LEU A 146 15.14 -17.54 7.71
C LEU A 146 13.78 -18.25 7.71
N LEU A 147 12.70 -17.53 7.41
CA LEU A 147 11.37 -18.12 7.32
C LEU A 147 11.21 -19.00 6.06
N LEU A 148 12.04 -18.76 5.03
CA LEU A 148 11.99 -19.43 3.74
C LEU A 148 12.95 -20.63 3.63
N THR A 149 13.86 -20.80 4.59
CA THR A 149 14.75 -21.96 4.75
C THR A 149 14.09 -23.04 5.58
#